data_AF-A0A7X7F4F1-F1
#
_entry.id   AF-A0A7X7F4F1-F1
#
_cell.length_a   1.000
_cell.length_b   1.000
_cell.length_c   1.000
_cell.angle_alpha   90.00
_cell.angle_beta   90.00
_cell.angle_gamma   90.00
#
_symmetry.space_group_name_H-M   'P 1'
#
loop_
_entity.id
_entity.type
_entity.pdbx_description
1 polymer ?
#
loop_
_entity_poly.entity_id
_entity_poly.type
_entity_poly.pdbx_seq_one_letter_code
_entity_poly.pdbx_strand_id
1 'polypeptide(L)'
;MSQKSLFGTPANTHECDSQQDRIAVAAHRLTVYFTEEADLPTRYKKLKSLKHTRVRKVKEDAVLEKRFRTNVQSWTRLIETMLSKIDHEQAWRFLDVSPDVSPTTQTLTDCKDFCDFVDYLALRRDREQCCSDELGGLTWLLMPLQRRIEEQIRAYSTT
;
A
#
# COMPACT_ATOMS: atom_id res chain seq x y z
N MET A 1 14.61 -16.21 -54.43
CA MET A 1 13.62 -15.15 -54.18
C MET A 1 13.06 -15.35 -52.78
N SER A 2 13.42 -14.47 -51.85
CA SER A 2 13.01 -14.49 -50.44
C SER A 2 11.83 -13.54 -50.22
N GLN A 3 10.73 -14.03 -49.63
CA GLN A 3 9.63 -13.30 -48.99
C GLN A 3 8.89 -14.33 -48.10
N LYS A 4 8.38 -14.10 -46.89
CA LYS A 4 8.27 -12.96 -45.97
C LYS A 4 7.99 -13.57 -44.57
N SER A 5 8.52 -12.93 -43.53
CA SER A 5 8.10 -13.05 -42.14
C SER A 5 6.64 -12.59 -41.96
N LEU A 6 5.93 -13.14 -40.97
CA LEU A 6 5.06 -12.45 -39.99
C LEU A 6 3.97 -13.40 -39.51
N PHE A 7 4.13 -14.00 -38.34
CA PHE A 7 3.06 -14.11 -37.35
C PHE A 7 3.70 -14.11 -35.96
N GLY A 8 3.49 -13.00 -35.26
CA GLY A 8 3.91 -12.79 -33.89
C GLY A 8 3.12 -13.69 -32.94
N THR A 9 3.85 -14.25 -31.99
CA THR A 9 3.30 -14.95 -30.83
C THR A 9 2.49 -13.96 -29.98
N PRO A 10 1.25 -14.27 -29.57
CA PRO A 10 0.52 -13.47 -28.59
C PRO A 10 1.10 -13.80 -27.21
N ALA A 11 2.14 -13.10 -26.81
CA ALA A 11 2.55 -13.09 -25.42
C ALA A 11 1.73 -12.04 -24.66
N ASN A 12 1.10 -12.49 -23.58
CA ASN A 12 0.92 -11.71 -22.36
C ASN A 12 -0.35 -10.87 -22.17
N THR A 13 -1.52 -11.53 -22.12
CA THR A 13 -2.75 -10.92 -21.60
C THR A 13 -3.06 -11.37 -20.15
N HIS A 14 -2.54 -12.52 -19.72
CA HIS A 14 -2.95 -13.15 -18.45
C HIS A 14 -2.18 -12.66 -17.21
N GLU A 15 -0.93 -12.17 -17.36
CA GLU A 15 -0.17 -11.60 -16.24
C GLU A 15 -0.61 -10.17 -15.90
N CYS A 16 -1.01 -9.39 -16.92
CA CYS A 16 -1.44 -8.01 -16.78
C CYS A 16 -2.71 -7.88 -15.92
N ASP A 17 -3.69 -8.76 -16.15
CA ASP A 17 -4.93 -8.81 -15.36
C ASP A 17 -4.64 -9.17 -13.89
N SER A 18 -3.71 -10.09 -13.65
CA SER A 18 -3.38 -10.55 -12.29
C SER A 18 -2.70 -9.47 -11.43
N GLN A 19 -1.86 -8.62 -12.03
CA GLN A 19 -1.18 -7.55 -11.32
C GLN A 19 -2.14 -6.40 -11.02
N GLN A 20 -2.99 -6.03 -11.98
CA GLN A 20 -3.98 -4.97 -11.77
C GLN A 20 -4.98 -5.36 -10.68
N ASP A 21 -5.40 -6.62 -10.65
CA ASP A 21 -6.24 -7.16 -9.58
C ASP A 21 -5.55 -7.09 -8.22
N ARG A 22 -4.25 -7.44 -8.16
CA ARG A 22 -3.47 -7.37 -6.92
C ARG A 22 -3.32 -5.94 -6.42
N ILE A 23 -3.09 -4.97 -7.32
CA ILE A 23 -3.05 -3.54 -6.99
C ILE A 23 -4.41 -3.10 -6.44
N ALA A 24 -5.51 -3.45 -7.11
CA ALA A 24 -6.85 -3.07 -6.68
C ALA A 24 -7.18 -3.63 -5.27
N VAL A 25 -6.84 -4.89 -5.01
CA VAL A 25 -7.02 -5.53 -3.70
C VAL A 25 -6.17 -4.83 -2.64
N ALA A 26 -4.90 -4.57 -2.92
CA ALA A 26 -4.01 -3.88 -1.98
C ALA A 26 -4.47 -2.45 -1.68
N ALA A 27 -4.90 -1.69 -2.69
CA ALA A 27 -5.42 -0.34 -2.51
C ALA A 27 -6.68 -0.32 -1.64
N HIS A 28 -7.59 -1.27 -1.85
CA HIS A 28 -8.76 -1.46 -0.99
C HIS A 28 -8.37 -1.79 0.45
N ARG A 29 -7.46 -2.75 0.64
CA ARG A 29 -6.96 -3.15 1.97
C ARG A 29 -6.34 -1.97 2.70
N LEU A 30 -5.46 -1.22 2.05
CA LEU A 30 -4.78 -0.05 2.62
C LEU A 30 -5.78 1.05 2.97
N THR A 31 -6.76 1.30 2.10
CA THR A 31 -7.83 2.26 2.40
C THR A 31 -8.59 1.87 3.66
N VAL A 32 -8.96 0.59 3.80
CA VAL A 32 -9.64 0.10 5.02
C VAL A 32 -8.74 0.19 6.24
N TYR A 33 -7.45 -0.14 6.09
CA TYR A 33 -6.48 -0.16 7.19
C TYR A 33 -6.21 1.24 7.76
N PHE A 34 -6.11 2.25 6.89
CA PHE A 34 -5.75 3.62 7.28
C PHE A 34 -6.94 4.58 7.43
N THR A 35 -8.17 4.14 7.21
CA THR A 35 -9.37 4.96 7.45
C THR A 35 -9.96 4.63 8.82
N GLU A 36 -10.26 5.65 9.62
CA GLU A 36 -10.93 5.46 10.90
C GLU A 36 -12.31 4.80 10.72
N GLU A 37 -12.73 3.97 11.67
CA GLU A 37 -14.00 3.25 11.59
C GLU A 37 -15.23 4.18 11.52
N ALA A 38 -15.11 5.40 12.06
CA ALA A 38 -16.14 6.43 11.95
C ALA A 38 -16.34 6.89 10.48
N ASP A 39 -15.27 6.89 9.69
CA ASP A 39 -15.22 7.41 8.32
C ASP A 39 -15.34 6.32 7.24
N LEU A 40 -15.32 5.06 7.65
CA LEU A 40 -15.61 3.95 6.73
C LEU A 40 -17.10 3.96 6.32
N PRO A 41 -17.40 3.66 5.05
CA PRO A 41 -18.76 3.34 4.64
C PRO A 41 -19.32 2.15 5.40
N THR A 42 -20.64 2.13 5.58
CA THR A 42 -21.32 1.15 6.44
C THR A 42 -20.95 -0.30 6.11
N ARG A 43 -20.74 -0.64 4.83
CA ARG A 43 -20.40 -2.00 4.38
C ARG A 43 -19.01 -2.49 4.83
N TYR A 44 -18.11 -1.59 5.22
CA TYR A 44 -16.75 -1.93 5.67
C TYR A 44 -16.59 -1.87 7.19
N LYS A 45 -17.62 -1.42 7.91
CA LYS A 45 -17.59 -1.38 9.38
C LYS A 45 -17.76 -2.77 9.96
N LYS A 46 -17.10 -3.02 11.10
CA LYS A 46 -17.26 -4.31 11.80
C LYS A 46 -18.69 -4.41 12.34
N LEU A 47 -19.26 -5.62 12.32
CA LEU A 47 -20.65 -5.88 12.73
C LEU A 47 -20.98 -5.39 14.16
N LYS A 48 -19.97 -5.34 15.04
CA LYS A 48 -20.08 -4.82 16.42
C LYS A 48 -20.26 -3.29 16.47
N SER A 49 -19.69 -2.54 15.51
CA SER A 49 -19.74 -1.08 15.40
C SER A 49 -21.06 -0.57 14.81
N LEU A 50 -21.75 -1.41 14.01
CA LEU A 50 -23.09 -1.13 13.50
C LEU A 50 -24.16 -0.98 14.59
N LYS A 51 -23.92 -1.52 15.80
CA LYS A 51 -24.84 -1.35 16.95
C LYS A 51 -24.85 0.08 17.49
N HIS A 52 -23.73 0.80 17.40
CA HIS A 52 -23.61 2.21 17.80
C HIS A 52 -23.91 3.19 16.66
N THR A 53 -23.93 2.73 15.41
CA THR A 53 -24.17 3.57 14.21
C THR A 53 -25.65 3.55 13.79
N ARG A 54 -26.57 3.30 14.72
CA ARG A 54 -28.01 3.30 14.42
C ARG A 54 -28.45 4.75 14.28
N VAL A 55 -28.84 5.12 13.05
CA VAL A 55 -29.22 6.47 12.56
C VAL A 55 -28.07 7.22 11.87
N ARG A 56 -27.54 6.67 10.77
CA ARG A 56 -26.79 7.46 9.78
C ARG A 56 -27.67 7.69 8.56
N LYS A 57 -27.78 8.93 8.08
CA LYS A 57 -28.65 9.26 6.94
C LYS A 57 -28.02 8.73 5.65
N VAL A 58 -28.84 8.25 4.70
CA VAL A 58 -28.39 7.75 3.37
C VAL A 58 -27.45 8.74 2.67
N LYS A 59 -27.69 10.05 2.84
CA LYS A 59 -26.85 11.11 2.26
C LYS A 59 -25.43 11.15 2.84
N GLU A 60 -25.27 10.85 4.13
CA GLU A 60 -23.96 10.83 4.79
C GLU A 60 -23.14 9.63 4.36
N ASP A 61 -23.76 8.45 4.25
CA ASP A 61 -23.09 7.24 3.77
C ASP A 61 -22.63 7.39 2.31
N ALA A 62 -23.42 8.04 1.45
CA ALA A 62 -23.03 8.35 0.08
C ALA A 62 -21.79 9.27 -0.02
N VAL A 63 -21.63 10.20 0.93
CA VAL A 63 -20.44 11.07 1.00
C VAL A 63 -19.21 10.26 1.41
N LEU A 64 -19.36 9.36 2.40
CA LEU A 64 -18.28 8.47 2.82
C LEU A 64 -17.88 7.50 1.71
N GLU A 65 -18.85 6.96 0.97
CA GLU A 65 -18.60 6.14 -0.22
C GLU A 65 -17.78 6.88 -1.27
N LYS A 66 -18.13 8.14 -1.56
CA LYS A 66 -17.38 8.96 -2.50
C LYS A 66 -15.95 9.17 -2.02
N ARG A 67 -15.76 9.56 -0.76
CA ARG A 67 -14.42 9.75 -0.16
C ARG A 67 -13.62 8.45 -0.15
N PHE A 68 -14.24 7.33 0.20
CA PHE A 68 -13.61 6.02 0.22
C PHE A 68 -13.08 5.65 -1.18
N ARG A 69 -13.90 5.84 -2.23
CA ARG A 69 -13.46 5.60 -3.62
C ARG A 69 -12.30 6.49 -4.03
N THR A 70 -12.29 7.76 -3.62
CA THR A 70 -11.17 8.67 -3.86
C THR A 70 -9.91 8.16 -3.16
N ASN A 71 -10.00 7.72 -1.90
CA ASN A 71 -8.85 7.16 -1.18
C ASN A 71 -8.32 5.89 -1.85
N VAL A 72 -9.20 4.99 -2.32
CA VAL A 72 -8.79 3.79 -3.08
C VAL A 72 -8.03 4.19 -4.34
N GLN A 73 -8.47 5.22 -5.07
CA GLN A 73 -7.77 5.72 -6.25
C GLN A 73 -6.41 6.32 -5.91
N SER A 74 -6.31 7.10 -4.83
CA SER A 74 -5.02 7.65 -4.37
C SER A 74 -4.05 6.53 -4.00
N TRP A 75 -4.51 5.48 -3.31
CA TRP A 75 -3.69 4.30 -3.00
C TRP A 75 -3.28 3.52 -4.25
N THR A 76 -4.18 3.36 -5.22
CA THR A 76 -3.88 2.70 -6.50
C THR A 76 -2.71 3.39 -7.20
N ARG A 77 -2.77 4.71 -7.33
CA ARG A 77 -1.70 5.50 -7.95
C ARG A 77 -0.39 5.44 -7.18
N LEU A 78 -0.45 5.45 -5.84
CA LEU A 78 0.73 5.30 -5.01
C LEU A 78 1.40 3.94 -5.23
N ILE A 79 0.61 2.85 -5.23
CA ILE A 79 1.12 1.50 -5.49
C ILE A 79 1.79 1.44 -6.87
N GLU A 80 1.10 1.90 -7.92
CA GLU A 80 1.65 1.95 -9.28
C GLU A 80 2.97 2.73 -9.32
N THR A 81 3.03 3.87 -8.63
CA THR A 81 4.24 4.69 -8.54
C THR A 81 5.37 3.93 -7.85
N MET A 82 5.12 3.31 -6.70
CA MET A 82 6.12 2.49 -5.99
C MET A 82 6.65 1.37 -6.89
N LEU A 83 5.76 0.60 -7.52
CA LEU A 83 6.14 -0.50 -8.41
C LEU A 83 6.95 -0.05 -9.65
N SER A 84 6.83 1.23 -10.04
CA SER A 84 7.61 1.80 -11.14
C SER A 84 8.96 2.39 -10.72
N LYS A 85 9.16 2.64 -9.42
CA LYS A 85 10.29 3.43 -8.90
C LYS A 85 11.28 2.64 -8.06
N ILE A 86 10.81 1.60 -7.38
CA ILE A 86 11.63 0.74 -6.52
C ILE A 86 11.50 -0.70 -6.97
N ASP A 87 12.34 -1.57 -6.40
CA ASP A 87 12.28 -3.00 -6.68
C ASP A 87 10.88 -3.56 -6.39
N HIS A 88 10.41 -4.46 -7.25
CA HIS A 88 9.04 -4.95 -7.23
C HIS A 88 8.73 -5.73 -5.95
N GLU A 89 9.64 -6.59 -5.50
CA GLU A 89 9.46 -7.35 -4.26
C GLU A 89 9.52 -6.43 -3.04
N GLN A 90 10.46 -5.49 -3.05
CA GLN A 90 10.57 -4.48 -2.02
C GLN A 90 9.30 -3.63 -1.88
N ALA A 91 8.73 -3.16 -2.99
CA ALA A 91 7.49 -2.40 -2.98
C ALA A 91 6.36 -3.19 -2.31
N TRP A 92 6.22 -4.48 -2.65
CA TRP A 92 5.19 -5.31 -2.04
C TRP A 92 5.45 -5.55 -0.55
N ARG A 93 6.70 -5.74 -0.11
CA ARG A 93 7.02 -5.81 1.33
C ARG A 93 6.58 -4.55 2.06
N PHE A 94 6.78 -3.38 1.47
CA PHE A 94 6.33 -2.11 2.06
C PHE A 94 4.80 -2.01 2.12
N LEU A 95 4.12 -2.34 1.02
CA LEU A 95 2.66 -2.28 0.90
C LEU A 95 1.94 -3.29 1.79
N ASP A 96 2.56 -4.45 2.01
CA ASP A 96 2.06 -5.52 2.88
C ASP A 96 2.50 -5.33 4.34
N VAL A 97 3.33 -4.32 4.64
CA VAL A 97 3.93 -4.08 5.96
C VAL A 97 4.63 -5.34 6.48
N SER A 98 5.40 -5.97 5.60
CA SER A 98 6.17 -7.20 5.83
C SER A 98 7.67 -6.95 5.58
N PRO A 99 8.31 -6.09 6.38
CA PRO A 99 9.72 -5.76 6.21
C PRO A 99 10.59 -6.99 6.46
N ASP A 100 11.66 -7.10 5.69
CA ASP A 100 12.67 -8.13 5.85
C ASP A 100 13.66 -7.73 6.96
N VAL A 101 13.53 -8.37 8.12
CA VAL A 101 14.33 -8.08 9.32
C VAL A 101 15.26 -9.26 9.60
N SER A 102 16.57 -9.01 9.53
CA SER A 102 17.56 -10.02 9.89
C SER A 102 17.52 -10.31 11.40
N PRO A 103 17.77 -11.56 11.84
CA PRO A 103 17.96 -11.88 13.26
C PRO A 103 19.11 -11.10 13.91
N THR A 104 20.07 -10.60 13.12
CA THR A 104 21.20 -9.79 13.60
C THR A 104 20.86 -8.30 13.71
N THR A 105 19.69 -7.86 13.26
CA THR A 105 19.26 -6.47 13.34
C THR A 105 18.96 -6.11 14.80
N GLN A 106 19.71 -5.15 15.35
CA GLN A 106 19.54 -4.71 16.74
C GLN A 106 18.77 -3.40 16.85
N THR A 107 18.86 -2.55 15.83
CA THR A 107 18.18 -1.25 15.78
C THR A 107 17.42 -1.06 14.47
N LEU A 108 16.50 -0.09 14.44
CA LEU A 108 15.75 0.26 13.22
C LEU A 108 16.67 0.60 12.04
N THR A 109 17.74 1.34 12.30
CA THR A 109 18.69 1.80 11.29
C THR A 109 19.58 0.68 10.76
N ASP A 110 19.61 -0.49 11.42
CA ASP A 110 20.29 -1.68 10.90
C ASP A 110 19.40 -2.46 9.92
N CYS A 111 18.09 -2.15 9.86
CA CYS A 111 17.17 -2.79 8.94
C CYS A 111 17.23 -2.10 7.58
N LYS A 112 17.65 -2.85 6.55
CA LYS A 112 17.77 -2.34 5.18
C LYS A 112 16.44 -1.80 4.65
N ASP A 113 15.35 -2.54 4.85
CA ASP A 113 14.01 -2.15 4.38
C ASP A 113 13.54 -0.83 5.04
N PHE A 114 13.92 -0.55 6.29
CA PHE A 114 13.63 0.73 6.92
C PHE A 114 14.40 1.87 6.26
N CYS A 115 15.72 1.72 6.12
CA CYS A 115 16.57 2.72 5.51
C CYS A 115 16.17 3.01 4.05
N ASP A 116 15.93 1.96 3.26
CA ASP A 116 15.47 2.09 1.88
C ASP A 116 14.12 2.80 1.79
N PHE A 117 13.18 2.52 2.70
CA PHE A 117 11.89 3.22 2.73
C PHE A 117 12.05 4.70 3.08
N VAL A 118 12.89 5.03 4.07
CA VAL A 118 13.17 6.42 4.46
C VAL A 118 13.88 7.18 3.35
N ASP A 119 14.85 6.56 2.68
CA ASP A 119 15.55 7.15 1.54
C ASP A 119 14.60 7.36 0.37
N TYR A 120 13.72 6.39 0.09
CA TYR A 120 12.68 6.54 -0.93
C TYR A 120 11.72 7.69 -0.59
N LEU A 121 11.23 7.77 0.66
CA LEU A 121 10.38 8.86 1.12
C LEU A 121 11.07 10.23 0.96
N ALA A 122 12.35 10.34 1.35
CA ALA A 122 13.14 11.56 1.21
C ALA A 122 13.34 11.94 -0.26
N LEU A 123 13.62 10.97 -1.14
CA LEU A 123 13.72 11.18 -2.59
C LEU A 123 12.41 11.74 -3.16
N ARG A 124 11.28 11.11 -2.82
CA ARG A 124 9.95 11.53 -3.30
C ARG A 124 9.56 12.91 -2.80
N ARG A 125 9.88 13.24 -1.55
CA ARG A 125 9.57 14.54 -0.93
C ARG A 125 10.47 15.66 -1.47
N ASP A 126 11.79 15.46 -1.46
CA ASP A 126 12.75 16.54 -1.60
C ASP A 126 13.21 16.76 -3.04
N ARG A 127 13.22 15.70 -3.86
CA ARG A 127 13.75 15.77 -5.23
C ARG A 127 12.67 15.62 -6.29
N GLU A 128 11.77 14.66 -6.13
CA GLU A 128 10.76 14.35 -7.15
C GLU A 128 9.43 15.08 -6.96
N GLN A 129 9.31 15.92 -5.91
CA GLN A 129 8.16 16.79 -5.63
C GLN A 129 6.81 16.08 -5.79
N CYS A 130 6.66 14.92 -5.16
CA CYS A 130 5.42 14.14 -5.20
C CYS A 130 4.22 14.94 -4.65
N CYS A 131 3.01 14.58 -5.08
CA CYS A 131 1.81 15.26 -4.63
C CYS A 131 1.50 14.95 -3.15
N SER A 132 0.69 15.81 -2.53
CA SER A 132 0.33 15.68 -1.10
C SER A 132 -0.28 14.33 -0.74
N ASP A 133 -1.08 13.76 -1.63
CA ASP A 133 -1.75 12.48 -1.42
C ASP A 133 -0.75 11.32 -1.37
N GLU A 134 0.23 11.35 -2.29
CA GLU A 134 1.28 10.34 -2.35
C GLU A 134 2.18 10.43 -1.12
N LEU A 135 2.62 11.65 -0.77
CA LEU A 135 3.43 11.88 0.42
C LEU A 135 2.70 11.47 1.70
N GLY A 136 1.40 11.76 1.78
CA GLY A 136 0.54 11.33 2.88
C GLY A 136 0.47 9.81 3.01
N GLY A 137 0.25 9.10 1.91
CA GLY A 137 0.22 7.64 1.88
C GLY A 137 1.55 6.99 2.28
N LEU A 138 2.68 7.53 1.80
CA LEU A 138 4.00 7.05 2.21
C LEU A 138 4.27 7.30 3.70
N THR A 139 3.86 8.46 4.21
CA THR A 139 3.99 8.77 5.65
C THR A 139 3.11 7.82 6.49
N TRP A 140 1.92 7.48 6.02
CA TRP A 140 1.06 6.49 6.67
C TRP A 140 1.64 5.09 6.69
N LEU A 141 2.39 4.68 5.65
CA LEU A 141 3.08 3.39 5.62
C LEU A 141 4.31 3.34 6.55
N LEU A 142 5.01 4.46 6.75
CA LEU A 142 6.21 4.53 7.59
C LEU A 142 5.97 4.02 9.02
N MET A 143 4.88 4.49 9.64
CA MET A 143 4.57 4.19 11.04
C MET A 143 4.34 2.68 11.32
N PRO A 144 3.46 1.97 10.60
CA PRO A 144 3.28 0.54 10.79
C PRO A 144 4.51 -0.27 10.34
N LEU A 145 5.28 0.18 9.34
CA LEU A 145 6.54 -0.46 8.98
C LEU A 145 7.54 -0.39 10.14
N GLN A 146 7.78 0.80 10.69
CA GLN A 146 8.65 0.98 11.84
C GLN A 146 8.22 0.09 13.01
N ARG A 147 6.93 0.12 13.37
CA ARG A 147 6.38 -0.71 14.45
C ARG A 147 6.64 -2.20 14.21
N ARG A 148 6.44 -2.67 12.98
CA ARG A 148 6.62 -4.09 12.64
C ARG A 148 8.07 -4.53 12.76
N ILE A 149 9.01 -3.65 12.42
CA ILE A 149 10.45 -3.92 12.57
C ILE A 149 10.81 -3.99 14.06
N GLU A 150 10.36 -3.01 14.86
CA GLU A 150 10.59 -3.00 16.31
C GLU A 150 9.99 -4.23 17.02
N GLU A 151 8.83 -4.73 16.56
CA GLU A 151 8.25 -5.98 17.05
C GLU A 151 9.16 -7.19 16.76
N GLN A 152 9.70 -7.29 15.55
CA GLN A 152 10.58 -8.40 15.16
C GLN A 152 11.92 -8.36 15.89
N ILE A 153 12.55 -7.17 15.99
CA ILE A 153 13.80 -6.98 16.76
C ILE A 153 13.61 -7.42 18.22
N ARG A 154 12.48 -7.04 18.85
CA ARG A 154 12.15 -7.46 20.21
C ARG A 154 11.97 -8.97 20.32
N ALA A 155 11.32 -9.59 19.35
CA ALA A 155 11.14 -11.05 19.32
C ALA A 155 12.49 -11.78 19.27
N TYR A 156 13.43 -11.32 18.43
CA TYR A 156 14.78 -11.91 18.34
C TYR A 156 15.62 -11.69 19.60
N SER A 157 15.43 -10.56 20.28
CA SER A 157 16.13 -10.29 21.56
C SER A 157 15.65 -11.17 22.71
N THR A 158 14.50 -11.83 22.58
CA THR A 158 13.92 -12.70 23.62
C THR A 158 14.20 -14.19 23.43
N THR A 159 14.81 -14.58 22.32
CA THR A 159 15.21 -15.96 21.98
C THR A 159 16.71 -16.15 22.10
#